data_AF-A0AAV5HG94-F1
#
_entry.id   AF-A0AAV5HG94-F1
#
_cell.length_a   1.000
_cell.length_b   1.000
_cell.length_c   1.000
_cell.angle_alpha   90.00
_cell.angle_beta   90.00
_cell.angle_gamma   90.00
#
_symmetry.space_group_name_H-M   'P 1'
#
loop_
_entity.id
_entity.type
_entity.pdbx_description
1 polymer ?
#
loop_
_entity_poly.entity_id
_entity_poly.type
_entity_poly.pdbx_seq_one_letter_code
_entity_poly.pdbx_strand_id
1 'polypeptide(L)' 'MRIVVAIRRVVDYAVKVRVKPDKTGVETHNVKMSMNPFCELALEEALRRSLGWRRKSWRLVLVLPNVSTH' A
#
# COMPACT_ATOMS: atom_id res chain seq x y z
N MET A 1 11.59 3.70 -20.18
CA MET A 1 11.11 2.61 -19.30
C MET A 1 9.90 3.12 -18.54
N ARG A 2 8.81 2.35 -18.49
CA ARG A 2 7.63 2.67 -17.67
C ARG A 2 7.70 1.80 -16.42
N ILE A 3 7.68 2.42 -15.24
CA ILE A 3 7.68 1.75 -13.96
C ILE A 3 6.27 1.92 -13.37
N VAL A 4 5.64 0.81 -13.00
CA VAL A 4 4.34 0.80 -12.34
C VAL A 4 4.54 0.18 -10.98
N VAL A 5 4.16 0.91 -9.93
CA VAL A 5 4.21 0.45 -8.54
C VAL A 5 2.79 0.33 -8.02
N ALA A 6 2.41 -0.87 -7.60
CA ALA A 6 1.13 -1.10 -6.94
C ALA A 6 1.23 -0.68 -5.47
N ILE A 7 0.29 0.13 -5.01
CA ILE A 7 0.25 0.62 -3.64
C ILE A 7 -1.00 0.09 -2.97
N ARG A 8 -0.83 -0.49 -1.78
CA ARG A 8 -1.92 -0.98 -0.95
C ARG A 8 -1.91 -0.26 0.39
N ARG A 9 -3.08 0.20 0.80
CA ARG A 9 -3.33 0.72 2.14
C ARG A 9 -3.71 -0.45 3.05
N VAL A 10 -3.07 -0.56 4.21
CA VAL A 10 -3.27 -1.66 5.18
C VAL A 10 -3.37 -1.06 6.58
N VAL A 11 -3.92 -1.83 7.53
CA VAL A 11 -3.86 -1.49 8.96
C VAL A 11 -2.40 -1.24 9.35
N ASP A 12 -2.15 -0.16 10.07
CA ASP A 12 -0.82 0.19 10.56
C ASP A 12 -0.25 -0.92 11.45
N TYR A 13 1.04 -1.23 11.27
CA TYR A 13 1.71 -2.31 12.01
C TYR A 13 1.77 -2.05 13.52
N ALA A 14 1.64 -0.79 13.96
CA ALA A 14 1.63 -0.43 15.37
C ALA A 14 0.27 -0.69 16.04
N VAL A 15 -0.80 -0.94 15.28
CA VAL A 15 -2.13 -1.18 15.83
C VAL A 15 -2.35 -2.68 16.06
N LYS A 16 -2.75 -3.04 17.28
CA LYS A 16 -3.23 -4.41 17.57
C LYS A 16 -4.54 -4.65 16.83
N VAL A 17 -4.49 -5.56 15.86
CA VAL A 17 -5.64 -6.00 15.07
C VAL A 17 -6.69 -6.62 15.99
N ARG A 18 -7.91 -6.08 15.96
CA ARG A 18 -9.07 -6.65 16.64
C ARG A 18 -9.96 -7.35 15.62
N VAL A 19 -10.42 -8.54 15.97
CA VAL A 19 -11.38 -9.30 15.15
C VAL A 19 -12.78 -8.88 15.57
N LYS A 20 -13.67 -8.66 14.60
CA LYS A 20 -15.09 -8.39 14.87
C LYS A 20 -15.71 -9.57 15.65
N PRO A 21 -16.67 -9.33 16.56
CA PRO A 21 -17.36 -10.39 17.29
C PRO A 21 -18.07 -11.40 16.35
N ASP A 22 -18.47 -10.94 15.17
CA ASP A 22 -19.15 -11.75 14.14
C ASP A 22 -18.19 -12.67 13.36
N LYS A 23 -16.89 -12.66 13.66
CA LYS A 23 -15.82 -13.43 12.98
C LYS A 23 -15.71 -13.20 11.46
N THR A 24 -16.42 -12.21 10.92
CA THR A 24 -16.44 -11.89 9.49
C THR A 24 -15.16 -11.21 9.03
N GLY A 25 -14.46 -10.50 9.93
CA GLY A 25 -13.19 -9.87 9.58
C GLY A 25 -12.58 -9.03 10.68
N VAL A 26 -11.66 -8.16 10.27
CA VAL A 26 -10.94 -7.23 11.15
C VAL A 26 -11.76 -5.95 11.35
N GLU A 27 -11.76 -5.44 12.58
CA GLU A 27 -12.35 -4.14 12.90
C GLU A 27 -11.47 -3.03 12.31
N THR A 28 -11.99 -2.33 11.30
CA THR A 28 -11.32 -1.18 10.66
C THR A 28 -11.87 0.16 11.13
N HIS A 29 -12.90 0.17 11.99
CA HIS A 29 -13.49 1.39 12.54
C HIS A 29 -12.51 1.99 13.56
N ASN A 30 -12.14 3.26 13.35
CA ASN A 30 -11.18 3.99 14.18
C ASN A 30 -9.74 3.43 14.21
N VAL A 31 -9.36 2.61 13.23
CA VAL A 31 -7.99 2.08 13.09
C VAL A 31 -7.20 2.95 12.12
N LYS A 32 -5.96 3.31 12.51
CA LYS A 32 -5.03 4.01 11.62
C LYS A 32 -4.66 3.07 10.46
N MET A 33 -4.91 3.54 9.25
CA MET A 33 -4.60 2.82 8.01
C MET A 33 -3.43 3.54 7.31
N SER A 34 -2.34 2.82 7.10
CA SER A 34 -1.07 3.33 6.57
C SER A 34 -0.71 2.66 5.25
N MET A 35 0.30 3.19 4.54
CA MET A 35 0.85 2.49 3.39
C MET A 35 1.49 1.18 3.86
N ASN A 36 1.32 0.12 3.08
CA ASN A 36 2.04 -1.12 3.36
C ASN A 36 3.56 -0.86 3.32
N PRO A 37 4.34 -1.23 4.35
CA PRO A 37 5.80 -1.05 4.38
C PRO A 37 6.52 -1.58 3.12
N PHE A 38 6.02 -2.66 2.52
CA PHE A 38 6.58 -3.20 1.27
C PHE A 38 6.38 -2.27 0.07
N CYS A 39 5.25 -1.55 0.03
CA CYS A 39 4.96 -0.59 -1.03
C CYS A 39 5.84 0.66 -0.92
N GLU A 40 6.26 1.04 0.29
CA GLU A 40 7.20 2.15 0.52
C GLU A 40 8.58 1.83 -0.05
N LEU A 41 9.11 0.63 0.23
CA LEU A 41 10.37 0.15 -0.33
C LEU A 41 10.32 0.02 -1.86
N ALA A 42 9.20 -0.49 -2.40
CA ALA A 42 9.03 -0.59 -3.85
C ALA A 42 9.00 0.79 -4.54
N LEU A 43 8.45 1.81 -3.87
CA LEU A 43 8.45 3.18 -4.34
C LEU A 43 9.87 3.78 -4.30
N GLU A 44 10.61 3.56 -3.21
CA GLU A 44 11.99 4.02 -3.06
C GLU A 44 12.90 3.44 -4.15
N GLU A 45 12.83 2.13 -4.39
CA GLU A 45 13.61 1.47 -5.44
C GLU A 45 13.21 1.94 -6.85
N ALA A 46 11.91 2.16 -7.10
CA ALA A 46 11.44 2.72 -8.35
C ALA A 46 12.00 4.13 -8.58
N LEU A 47 12.04 4.97 -7.55
CA LEU A 47 12.63 6.31 -7.58
C LEU A 47 14.14 6.25 -7.81
N ARG A 48 14.86 5.40 -7.08
CA ARG A 48 16.30 5.18 -7.25
C ARG A 48 16.65 4.72 -8.66
N ARG A 49 15.91 3.73 -9.19
CA ARG A 49 16.05 3.21 -10.56
C ARG A 49 15.71 4.27 -11.59
N SER A 50 14.89 5.26 -11.26
CA SER A 50 14.45 6.31 -12.16
C SER A 50 15.51 7.37 -12.46
N LEU A 51 16.29 7.76 -11.45
CA LEU A 51 17.19 8.91 -11.50
C LEU A 51 18.40 8.68 -12.42
N GLY A 52 18.73 7.42 -12.72
CA GLY A 52 19.89 7.09 -13.55
C GLY A 52 19.70 7.16 -15.07
N TRP A 53 18.48 7.34 -15.63
CA TRP A 53 18.27 7.27 -17.09
C TRP A 53 17.33 8.34 -17.66
N ARG A 54 17.82 9.04 -18.68
CA ARG A 54 17.43 10.36 -19.23
C ARG A 54 16.06 10.49 -19.94
N ARG A 55 15.19 9.48 -19.92
CA ARG A 55 13.83 9.53 -20.51
C ARG A 55 12.87 8.62 -19.74
N LYS A 56 12.04 9.20 -18.86
CA LYS A 56 11.01 8.44 -18.14
C LYS A 56 9.69 9.20 -18.14
N SER A 57 8.73 8.64 -18.87
CA SER A 57 7.31 8.92 -18.73
C SER A 57 6.82 8.06 -17.55
N TRP A 58 6.28 8.73 -16.54
CA TRP A 58 5.84 8.13 -15.29
C TRP A 58 4.33 7.96 -15.30
N ARG A 59 3.83 6.82 -14.81
CA ARG A 59 2.42 6.63 -14.53
C ARG A 59 2.30 5.83 -13.22
N LEU A 60 2.25 6.57 -12.11
CA LEU A 60 1.60 6.15 -10.88
C LEU A 60 0.08 6.18 -11.19
N VAL A 61 -0.78 5.20 -10.90
CA VAL A 61 -1.12 4.61 -9.60
C VAL A 61 -2.04 3.42 -9.91
N LEU A 62 -1.88 2.31 -9.19
CA LEU A 62 -2.95 1.31 -9.07
C LEU A 62 -3.30 1.19 -7.59
N VAL A 63 -4.38 1.86 -7.18
CA VAL A 63 -4.92 1.73 -5.82
C VAL A 63 -5.77 0.49 -5.80
N LEU A 64 -5.28 -0.55 -5.13
CA LEU A 64 -6.07 -1.76 -4.95
C LEU A 64 -7.18 -1.49 -3.91
N PRO A 65 -8.42 -1.91 -4.18
CA PRO A 65 -9.50 -1.78 -3.20
C PRO A 65 -9.13 -2.54 -1.92
N ASN A 66 -9.56 -2.01 -0.77
CA ASN A 66 -9.39 -2.66 0.52
C ASN A 66 -10.12 -4.00 0.52
N VAL A 67 -9.39 -5.11 0.54
CA VAL A 67 -9.95 -6.47 0.66
C VAL A 67 -10.37 -6.80 2.10
N SER A 68 -10.73 -5.79 2.90
CA SER A 68 -11.13 -5.95 4.31
C SER A 68 -12.62 -5.77 4.56
N THR A 69 -13.43 -5.74 3.50
CA THR A 69 -14.89 -5.76 3.58
C THR A 69 -15.42 -7.02 2.92
N HIS A 70 -15.48 -8.10 3.68
CA HIS A 70 -16.64 -8.99 3.83
C HIS A 70 -16.70 -9.44 5.28
#